data_AF-A0A3D1FX98-F1
#
_entry.id   AF-A0A3D1FX98-F1
#
_cell.length_a   1.000
_cell.length_b   1.000
_cell.length_c   1.000
_cell.angle_alpha   90.00
_cell.angle_beta   90.00
_cell.angle_gamma   90.00
#
_symmetry.space_group_name_H-M   'P 1'
#
loop_
_entity.id
_entity.type
_entity.pdbx_description
1 polymer ?
#
loop_
_entity_poly.entity_id
_entity_poly.type
_entity_poly.pdbx_seq_one_letter_code
_entity_poly.pdbx_strand_id
1 'polypeptide(L)' 'DLIKSEVEEYMDHKNLNVQVAEFKTLNPTAEHIAYVIWNRLRVKLNTSFDLKVTLYETPRNFVEYCGE' A
#
# COMPACT_ATOMS: atom_id res chain seq x y z
N ASP A 1 -1.41 8.57 -12.91
CA ASP A 1 -0.50 9.33 -12.03
C ASP A 1 -0.64 9.02 -10.55
N LEU A 2 -1.85 8.84 -10.01
CA LEU A 2 -2.03 8.64 -8.57
C LEU A 2 -1.27 7.43 -7.99
N ILE A 3 -1.27 6.29 -8.70
CA ILE A 3 -0.51 5.10 -8.27
C ILE A 3 0.98 5.40 -8.21
N LYS A 4 1.51 6.09 -9.22
CA LYS A 4 2.93 6.44 -9.28
C LYS A 4 3.33 7.32 -8.09
N SER A 5 2.58 8.36 -7.79
CA SER A 5 2.93 9.29 -6.71
C SER A 5 2.70 8.71 -5.31
N GLU A 6 1.58 7.98 -5.11
CA GLU A 6 1.19 7.51 -3.78
C GLU A 6 1.77 6.14 -3.42
N VAL A 7 2.19 5.35 -4.41
CA VAL A 7 2.70 3.99 -4.21
C VAL A 7 4.14 3.87 -4.69
N GLU A 8 4.40 4.05 -5.99
CA GLU A 8 5.73 3.81 -6.57
C GLU A 8 6.77 4.76 -5.98
N GLU A 9 6.64 6.08 -6.19
CA GLU A 9 7.60 7.07 -5.67
C GLU A 9 7.69 7.07 -4.14
N TYR A 10 6.63 6.62 -3.46
CA TYR A 10 6.60 6.54 -2.01
C TYR A 10 7.36 5.33 -1.46
N MET A 11 7.32 4.17 -2.12
CA MET A 11 7.84 2.90 -1.58
C MET A 11 8.94 2.23 -2.42
N ASP A 12 8.99 2.50 -3.73
CA ASP A 12 9.91 1.86 -4.66
C ASP A 12 11.38 2.19 -4.35
N HIS A 13 12.25 1.19 -4.47
CA HIS A 13 13.69 1.27 -4.14
C HIS A 13 14.01 1.84 -2.73
N LYS A 14 13.10 1.70 -1.75
CA LYS A 14 13.31 2.16 -0.36
C LYS A 14 13.36 1.01 0.63
N ASN A 15 14.11 1.22 1.71
CA ASN A 15 13.99 0.43 2.92
C ASN A 15 12.75 0.88 3.70
N LEU A 16 11.68 0.09 3.63
CA LEU A 16 10.39 0.39 4.25
C LEU A 16 10.51 0.74 5.74
N ASN A 17 11.24 -0.07 6.52
CA ASN A 17 11.39 0.13 7.97
C ASN A 17 12.04 1.46 8.37
N VAL A 18 12.88 2.03 7.49
CA VAL A 18 13.65 3.25 7.79
C VAL A 18 13.03 4.48 7.14
N GLN A 19 12.58 4.33 5.90
CA GLN A 19 12.25 5.46 5.02
C GLN A 19 10.75 5.70 4.88
N VAL A 20 9.90 4.75 5.27
CA VAL A 20 8.45 4.89 5.22
C VAL A 20 7.91 5.04 6.64
N ALA A 21 7.19 6.12 6.88
CA ALA A 21 6.81 6.53 8.23
C ALA A 21 5.96 5.48 8.94
N GLU A 22 5.04 4.86 8.21
CA GLU A 22 4.11 3.83 8.68
C GLU A 22 4.87 2.59 9.18
N PHE A 23 5.97 2.21 8.53
CA PHE A 23 6.73 1.00 8.87
C PHE A 23 7.84 1.22 9.92
N LYS A 24 7.91 2.40 10.54
CA LYS A 24 8.79 2.61 11.70
C LYS A 24 8.33 1.85 12.94
N THR A 25 7.01 1.65 13.04
CA THR A 25 6.36 0.95 14.16
C THR A 25 5.54 -0.25 13.70
N LEU A 26 5.32 -0.39 12.39
CA LEU A 26 4.56 -1.47 11.78
C LEU A 26 5.51 -2.39 11.00
N ASN A 27 5.40 -3.71 11.19
CA ASN A 27 6.19 -4.65 10.41
C ASN A 27 5.72 -4.64 8.94
N PRO A 28 6.61 -4.49 7.95
CA PRO A 28 6.23 -4.40 6.53
C PRO A 28 5.92 -5.78 5.93
N THR A 29 4.88 -6.44 6.44
CA THR A 29 4.32 -7.66 5.81
C THR A 29 3.48 -7.27 4.59
N ALA A 30 3.19 -8.22 3.70
CA ALA A 30 2.38 -7.95 2.51
C ALA A 30 0.99 -7.37 2.87
N GLU A 31 0.39 -7.83 3.97
CA GLU A 31 -0.88 -7.32 4.49
C GLU A 31 -0.77 -5.86 4.92
N HIS A 32 0.25 -5.52 5.71
CA HIS A 32 0.47 -4.15 6.15
C HIS A 32 0.84 -3.22 5.01
N ILE A 33 1.57 -3.71 4.00
CA ILE A 33 1.86 -2.94 2.79
C ILE A 33 0.58 -2.67 2.00
N ALA A 34 -0.26 -3.68 1.77
CA ALA A 34 -1.55 -3.51 1.11
C ALA A 34 -2.46 -2.51 1.87
N TYR A 35 -2.50 -2.60 3.20
CA TYR A 35 -3.21 -1.66 4.08
C TYR A 35 -2.72 -0.22 3.90
N VAL A 36 -1.39 0.01 3.96
CA VAL A 36 -0.84 1.36 3.80
C VAL A 36 -1.13 1.91 2.40
N ILE A 37 -0.94 1.11 1.35
CA ILE A 37 -1.26 1.51 -0.03
C ILE A 37 -2.73 1.90 -0.14
N TRP A 38 -3.64 1.10 0.40
CA TRP A 38 -5.08 1.38 0.34
C TRP A 38 -5.43 2.69 1.04
N ASN A 39 -4.89 2.94 2.24
CA ASN A 39 -5.17 4.17 2.98
C ASN A 39 -4.68 5.41 2.22
N ARG A 40 -3.48 5.32 1.62
CA ARG A 40 -2.91 6.42 0.81
C ARG A 40 -3.74 6.72 -0.43
N LEU A 41 -4.26 5.69 -1.09
CA LEU A 41 -5.14 5.86 -2.26
C LEU A 41 -6.55 6.32 -1.86
N ARG A 42 -7.11 5.81 -0.75
CA ARG A 42 -8.48 6.10 -0.32
C ARG A 42 -8.71 7.58 -0.06
N VAL A 43 -7.74 8.27 0.55
CA VAL A 43 -7.86 9.73 0.82
C VAL A 43 -7.81 10.61 -0.44
N LYS A 44 -7.45 10.03 -1.59
CA LYS A 44 -7.33 10.73 -2.87
C LYS A 44 -8.45 10.39 -3.85
N LEU A 45 -9.21 9.33 -3.57
CA LEU A 45 -10.32 8.88 -4.40
C LEU A 45 -11.66 9.34 -3.82
N ASN A 46 -12.65 9.54 -4.68
CA ASN A 46 -14.01 9.83 -4.23
C ASN A 46 -14.57 8.62 -3.48
N THR A 47 -15.22 8.86 -2.35
CA THR A 47 -15.79 7.81 -1.50
C THR A 47 -16.88 6.99 -2.17
N SER A 48 -17.45 7.48 -3.28
CA SER A 48 -18.41 6.74 -4.12
C SER A 48 -17.81 5.56 -4.86
N PHE A 49 -16.49 5.48 -5.00
CA PHE A 49 -15.81 4.38 -5.66
C PHE A 49 -15.37 3.32 -4.65
N ASP A 50 -15.56 2.06 -5.00
CA ASP A 50 -14.96 0.95 -4.29
C ASP A 50 -13.47 0.86 -4.63
N LEU A 51 -12.65 0.57 -3.62
CA LEU A 51 -11.21 0.44 -3.76
C LEU A 51 -10.77 -0.92 -3.22
N LYS A 52 -10.07 -1.68 -4.06
CA LYS A 52 -9.37 -2.90 -3.67
C LYS A 52 -7.91 -2.80 -4.08
N VAL A 53 -7.02 -3.17 -3.16
CA VAL A 53 -5.58 -3.29 -3.41
C VAL A 53 -5.21 -4.75 -3.39
N THR A 54 -4.64 -5.24 -4.49
CA THR A 54 -4.05 -6.59 -4.57
C THR A 54 -2.54 -6.44 -4.68
N LEU A 55 -1.81 -6.93 -3.67
CA LEU A 55 -0.36 -6.88 -3.62
C LEU A 55 0.20 -8.28 -3.83
N TYR A 56 1.03 -8.44 -4.86
CA TYR A 56 1.76 -9.68 -5.13
C TYR A 56 3.17 -9.56 -4.58
N GLU A 57 3.49 -10.31 -3.53
CA GLU A 57 4.87 -10.44 -3.06
C GLU A 57 5.65 -11.40 -3.97
N THR A 58 4.99 -12.47 -4.41
CA THR A 58 5.46 -13.37 -5.47
C THR A 58 4.28 -13.76 -6.35
N PRO A 59 4.48 -14.42 -7.51
CA PRO A 59 3.37 -14.86 -8.35
C PRO A 59 2.36 -15.79 -7.66
N ARG A 60 2.76 -16.45 -6.57
CA ARG A 60 1.89 -17.36 -5.79
C ARG A 60 1.51 -16.83 -4.40
N ASN A 61 2.15 -15.77 -3.93
CA ASN A 61 1.83 -15.14 -2.65
C ASN A 61 1.30 -13.74 -2.89
N PHE A 62 0.00 -13.56 -2.65
CA PHE A 62 -0.66 -12.27 -2.79
C PHE A 62 -1.63 -12.04 -1.66
N VAL A 63 -1.84 -10.75 -1.36
CA VAL A 63 -2.80 -10.29 -0.37
C VAL A 63 -3.77 -9.35 -1.07
N GLU A 64 -5.03 -9.41 -0.65
CA GLU A 64 -6.07 -8.46 -1.05
C GLU A 64 -6.54 -7.68 0.16
N TYR A 65 -6.72 -6.36 -0.01
CA TYR A 65 -7.27 -5.49 1.03
C TYR A 65 -8.32 -4.55 0.45
N CYS A 66 -9.48 -4.49 1.12
CA CYS A 66 -10.69 -3.80 0.67
C CYS A 66 -11.20 -2.72 1.66
N GLY A 67 -10.40 -2.36 2.67
CA GLY A 67 -10.79 -1.35 3.67
C GLY A 67 -11.50 -1.91 4.91
N GLU A 68 -11.23 -3.17 5.28
CA GLU A 68 -11.67 -3.77 6.54
C GLU A 68 -11.01 -3.12 7.77
#